data_AF-A0A8X6T628-F1
#
_entry.id   AF-A0A8X6T628-F1
#
_cell.length_a   1.000
_cell.length_b   1.000
_cell.length_c   1.000
_cell.angle_alpha   90.00
_cell.angle_beta   90.00
_cell.angle_gamma   90.00
#
_symmetry.space_group_name_H-M   'P 1'
#
loop_
_entity.id
_entity.type
_entity.pdbx_description
1 polymer ?
#
loop_
_entity_poly.entity_id
_entity_poly.type
_entity_poly.pdbx_seq_one_letter_code
_entity_poly.pdbx_strand_id
1 'polypeptide(L)'
;MQISNHITTIEKYTKILSDYSNIEKKIHLLKGTLSISLLLILSICFCNLYTTLSSSIQGIPSILHTLVLSSNALTGVIIIFSLTIVSDRIPEYMSDIRTLAGFLIDAYPYHNFNDLEEVVILKKIKKKKVIYLSAGGVVYIKRSFLLSAFGTLFTYGLLVVNLKKNTD
;
A
#
# COMPACT_ATOMS: atom_id res chain seq x y z
N MET A 1 28.51 24.79 -30.62
CA MET A 1 27.06 24.47 -30.56
C MET A 1 26.78 23.11 -29.88
N GLN A 2 27.61 22.07 -30.07
CA GLN A 2 27.43 20.76 -29.39
C GLN A 2 27.56 20.77 -27.85
N ILE A 3 28.42 21.63 -27.28
CA ILE A 3 28.64 21.70 -25.82
C ILE A 3 27.39 22.20 -25.07
N SER A 4 26.64 23.14 -25.66
CA SER A 4 25.41 23.68 -25.06
C SER A 4 24.26 22.66 -25.01
N ASN A 5 24.19 21.75 -26.00
CA ASN A 5 23.17 20.70 -26.02
C ASN A 5 23.50 19.58 -25.01
N HIS A 6 24.78 19.29 -24.78
CA HIS A 6 25.17 18.30 -23.78
C HIS A 6 24.83 18.77 -22.35
N ILE A 7 25.18 20.02 -22.00
CA ILE A 7 24.89 20.62 -20.69
C ILE A 7 23.38 20.61 -20.39
N THR A 8 22.55 20.99 -21.35
CA THR A 8 21.08 21.01 -21.19
C THR A 8 20.45 19.62 -21.03
N THR A 9 21.12 18.57 -21.52
CA THR A 9 20.65 17.18 -21.40
C THR A 9 21.02 16.60 -20.03
N ILE A 10 22.25 16.86 -19.54
CA ILE A 10 22.69 16.50 -18.19
C ILE A 10 21.81 17.19 -17.11
N GLU A 11 21.47 18.46 -17.29
CA GLU A 11 20.56 19.20 -16.40
C GLU A 11 19.16 18.56 -16.33
N LYS A 12 18.65 18.04 -17.46
CA LYS A 12 17.37 17.32 -17.47
C LYS A 12 17.44 16.01 -16.70
N TYR A 13 18.48 15.21 -16.86
CA TYR A 13 18.56 13.92 -16.16
C TYR A 13 18.83 14.06 -14.67
N THR A 14 19.67 15.02 -14.28
CA THR A 14 19.88 15.34 -12.87
C THR A 14 18.59 15.84 -12.22
N LYS A 15 17.77 16.61 -12.95
CA LYS A 15 16.43 16.97 -12.53
C LYS A 15 15.51 15.75 -12.35
N ILE A 16 15.45 14.83 -13.31
CA ILE A 16 14.65 13.59 -13.20
C ILE A 16 15.06 12.78 -11.96
N LEU A 17 16.36 12.62 -11.71
CA LEU A 17 16.86 11.91 -10.54
C LEU A 17 16.51 12.62 -9.23
N SER A 18 16.58 13.95 -9.22
CA SER A 18 16.19 14.79 -8.08
C SER A 18 14.68 14.67 -7.80
N ASP A 19 13.85 14.73 -8.84
CA ASP A 19 12.40 14.60 -8.75
C ASP A 19 12.01 13.21 -8.23
N TYR A 20 12.63 12.14 -8.74
CA TYR A 20 12.43 10.78 -8.24
C TYR A 20 12.87 10.64 -6.77
N SER A 21 14.00 11.22 -6.39
CA SER A 21 14.47 11.25 -5.00
C SER A 21 13.50 12.00 -4.08
N ASN A 22 12.91 13.10 -4.56
CA ASN A 22 11.90 13.86 -3.84
C ASN A 22 10.59 13.07 -3.68
N ILE A 23 10.15 12.35 -4.71
CA ILE A 23 9.00 11.44 -4.64
C ILE A 23 9.26 10.36 -3.58
N GLU A 24 10.43 9.72 -3.60
CA GLU A 24 10.80 8.70 -2.63
C GLU A 24 10.81 9.25 -1.19
N LYS A 25 11.40 10.43 -0.97
CA LYS A 25 11.39 11.11 0.34
C LYS A 25 9.96 11.39 0.81
N LYS A 26 9.09 11.88 -0.08
CA LYS A 26 7.68 12.13 0.23
C LYS A 26 6.95 10.82 0.58
N ILE A 27 7.18 9.73 -0.15
CA ILE A 27 6.60 8.41 0.17
C ILE A 27 7.11 7.91 1.53
N HIS A 28 8.38 8.13 1.85
CA HIS A 28 8.95 7.71 3.14
C HIS A 28 8.36 8.51 4.31
N LEU A 29 8.24 9.84 4.16
CA LEU A 29 7.56 10.70 5.14
C LEU A 29 6.10 10.31 5.29
N LEU A 30 5.39 10.10 4.17
CA LEU A 30 4.01 9.66 4.13
C LEU A 30 3.82 8.35 4.92
N LYS A 31 4.69 7.36 4.67
CA LYS A 31 4.71 6.10 5.42
C LYS A 31 4.92 6.34 6.91
N GLY A 32 5.88 7.18 7.30
CA GLY A 32 6.18 7.49 8.70
C GLY A 32 4.98 8.12 9.42
N THR A 33 4.38 9.14 8.81
CA THR A 33 3.25 9.88 9.39
C THR A 33 1.98 9.03 9.44
N LEU A 34 1.67 8.27 8.39
CA LEU A 34 0.43 7.48 8.34
C LEU A 34 0.53 6.16 9.10
N SER A 35 1.73 5.62 9.37
CA SER A 35 1.90 4.30 9.98
C SER A 35 1.03 4.10 11.23
N ILE A 36 1.07 5.05 12.16
CA ILE A 36 0.30 4.95 13.40
C ILE A 36 -1.21 5.17 13.18
N SER A 37 -1.57 6.15 12.36
CA SER A 37 -2.97 6.45 12.04
C SER A 37 -3.63 5.27 11.33
N LEU A 38 -2.92 4.61 10.42
CA LEU A 38 -3.36 3.39 9.73
C LEU A 38 -3.63 2.26 10.71
N LEU A 39 -2.75 2.07 11.70
CA LEU A 39 -2.93 1.05 12.72
C LEU A 39 -4.20 1.30 13.55
N LEU A 40 -4.44 2.55 13.95
CA LEU A 40 -5.62 2.94 14.71
C LEU A 40 -6.90 2.75 13.88
N ILE A 41 -6.91 3.23 12.64
CA ILE A 41 -8.07 3.09 11.74
C ILE A 41 -8.38 1.61 11.48
N LEU A 42 -7.37 0.80 11.18
CA LEU A 42 -7.55 -0.63 10.96
C LEU A 42 -8.10 -1.32 12.22
N SER A 43 -7.55 -1.00 13.40
CA SER A 43 -8.05 -1.53 14.68
C SER A 43 -9.52 -1.19 14.90
N ILE A 44 -9.91 0.07 14.66
CA ILE A 44 -11.32 0.50 14.78
C ILE A 44 -12.21 -0.27 13.80
N CYS A 45 -11.78 -0.43 12.55
CA CYS A 45 -12.54 -1.17 11.54
C CYS A 45 -12.73 -2.63 11.95
N PHE A 46 -11.69 -3.30 12.46
CA PHE A 46 -11.80 -4.66 12.97
C PHE A 46 -12.71 -4.76 14.19
N CYS A 47 -12.59 -3.86 15.17
CA CYS A 47 -13.49 -3.83 16.33
C CYS A 47 -14.96 -3.70 15.91
N ASN A 48 -15.26 -2.81 14.95
CA ASN A 48 -16.61 -2.66 14.42
C ASN A 48 -17.10 -3.95 13.75
N LEU A 49 -16.27 -4.59 12.92
CA LEU A 49 -16.62 -5.84 12.24
C LEU A 49 -16.86 -6.98 13.22
N TYR A 50 -16.00 -7.15 14.23
CA TYR A 50 -16.18 -8.17 15.27
C TYR A 50 -17.42 -7.92 16.13
N THR A 51 -17.69 -6.66 16.49
CA THR A 51 -18.88 -6.29 17.28
C THR A 51 -20.15 -6.58 16.51
N THR A 52 -20.20 -6.22 15.22
CA THR A 52 -21.34 -6.52 14.36
C THR A 52 -21.52 -8.03 14.19
N LEU A 53 -20.45 -8.78 13.91
CA LEU A 53 -20.49 -10.23 13.77
C LEU A 53 -21.00 -10.92 15.04
N SER A 54 -20.48 -10.55 16.20
CA SER A 54 -20.90 -11.09 17.50
C SER A 54 -22.38 -10.78 17.78
N SER A 55 -22.80 -9.53 17.57
CA SER A 55 -24.19 -9.10 17.77
C SER A 55 -25.16 -9.80 16.84
N SER A 56 -24.77 -10.03 15.57
CA SER A 56 -25.56 -10.78 14.60
C SER A 56 -25.76 -12.23 15.01
N ILE A 57 -24.72 -12.89 15.57
CA ILE A 57 -24.82 -14.27 16.04
C ILE A 57 -25.67 -14.37 17.32
N GLN A 58 -25.58 -13.38 18.22
CA GLN A 58 -26.36 -13.34 19.45
C GLN A 58 -27.84 -13.01 19.24
N GLY A 59 -28.20 -12.41 18.10
CA GLY A 59 -29.59 -12.13 17.75
C GLY A 59 -30.20 -10.94 18.51
N ILE A 60 -29.41 -9.91 18.78
CA ILE A 60 -29.88 -8.71 19.50
C ILE A 60 -31.00 -8.02 18.68
N PRO A 61 -32.23 -7.88 19.22
CA PRO A 61 -33.45 -7.70 18.41
C PRO A 61 -33.80 -6.24 18.03
N SER A 62 -32.97 -5.24 18.36
CA SER A 62 -33.31 -3.84 18.09
C SER A 62 -32.92 -3.41 16.67
N ILE A 63 -33.91 -3.04 15.85
CA ILE A 63 -33.73 -2.53 14.48
C ILE A 63 -32.74 -1.36 14.39
N LEU A 64 -32.82 -0.41 15.34
CA LEU A 64 -31.89 0.72 15.37
C LEU A 64 -30.44 0.27 15.64
N HIS A 65 -30.27 -0.70 16.53
CA HIS A 65 -28.96 -1.24 16.86
C HIS A 65 -28.34 -2.01 15.67
N THR A 66 -29.14 -2.84 14.99
CA THR A 66 -28.73 -3.55 13.78
C THR A 66 -28.34 -2.60 12.64
N LEU A 67 -29.07 -1.51 12.46
CA LEU A 67 -28.76 -0.50 11.44
C LEU A 67 -27.41 0.19 11.71
N VAL A 68 -27.16 0.61 12.95
CA VAL A 68 -25.89 1.26 13.33
C VAL A 68 -24.71 0.30 13.15
N LEU A 69 -24.85 -0.94 13.62
CA LEU A 69 -23.81 -1.96 13.48
C LEU A 69 -23.51 -2.32 12.03
N SER A 70 -24.54 -2.46 11.19
CA SER A 70 -24.35 -2.77 9.77
C SER A 70 -23.70 -1.60 9.01
N SER A 71 -24.08 -0.35 9.31
CA SER A 71 -23.43 0.84 8.75
C SER A 71 -21.95 0.95 9.14
N ASN A 72 -21.63 0.72 10.42
CA ASN A 72 -20.25 0.75 10.91
C ASN A 72 -19.41 -0.40 10.30
N ALA A 73 -20.00 -1.58 10.13
CA ALA A 73 -19.35 -2.71 9.48
C ALA A 73 -19.08 -2.40 8.00
N LEU A 74 -20.07 -1.92 7.25
CA LEU A 74 -19.90 -1.53 5.85
C LEU A 74 -18.82 -0.47 5.69
N THR A 75 -18.83 0.56 6.55
CA THR A 75 -17.81 1.60 6.56
C THR A 75 -16.43 1.00 6.83
N GLY A 76 -16.31 0.09 7.80
CA GLY A 76 -15.07 -0.63 8.09
C GLY A 76 -14.56 -1.44 6.90
N VAL A 77 -15.44 -2.18 6.21
CA VAL A 77 -15.09 -2.93 4.99
C VAL A 77 -14.59 -1.98 3.90
N ILE A 78 -15.34 -0.91 3.61
CA ILE A 78 -14.97 0.06 2.57
C ILE A 78 -13.61 0.67 2.86
N ILE A 79 -13.33 1.06 4.11
CA ILE A 79 -12.04 1.62 4.52
C ILE A 79 -10.92 0.60 4.32
N ILE A 80 -11.09 -0.64 4.80
CA ILE A 80 -10.07 -1.70 4.68
C ILE A 80 -9.76 -2.00 3.21
N PHE A 81 -10.78 -2.12 2.36
CA PHE A 81 -10.59 -2.35 0.92
C PHE A 81 -9.91 -1.18 0.23
N SER A 82 -10.42 0.04 0.42
CA SER A 82 -9.88 1.25 -0.22
C SER A 82 -8.42 1.46 0.18
N LEU A 83 -8.13 1.31 1.47
CA LEU A 83 -6.78 1.44 1.99
C LEU A 83 -5.85 0.38 1.41
N THR A 84 -6.31 -0.87 1.29
CA THR A 84 -5.49 -1.93 0.73
C THR A 84 -5.19 -1.70 -0.74
N ILE A 85 -6.19 -1.33 -1.55
CA ILE A 85 -6.03 -1.05 -2.98
C ILE A 85 -5.05 0.11 -3.19
N VAL A 86 -5.22 1.21 -2.46
CA VAL A 86 -4.35 2.39 -2.59
C VAL A 86 -2.93 2.08 -2.13
N SER A 87 -2.78 1.36 -1.01
CA SER A 87 -1.45 1.01 -0.47
C SER A 87 -0.68 0.05 -1.37
N ASP A 88 -1.38 -0.82 -2.11
CA ASP A 88 -0.79 -1.79 -3.02
C ASP A 88 -0.36 -1.17 -4.36
N ARG A 89 -0.99 -0.08 -4.79
CA ARG A 89 -0.61 0.65 -6.02
C ARG A 89 0.73 1.38 -5.92
N ILE A 90 1.10 1.89 -4.74
CA ILE A 90 2.39 2.59 -4.55
C ILE A 90 3.59 1.70 -4.91
N PRO A 91 3.73 0.49 -4.35
CA PRO A 91 4.83 -0.40 -4.69
C PRO A 91 4.74 -0.92 -6.14
N GLU A 92 3.53 -1.07 -6.69
CA GLU A 92 3.29 -1.43 -8.09
C GLU A 92 3.89 -0.37 -9.03
N TYR A 93 3.52 0.91 -8.87
CA TYR A 93 4.08 2.00 -9.68
C TYR A 93 5.59 2.15 -9.52
N MET A 94 6.14 2.00 -8.31
CA MET A 94 7.60 2.02 -8.12
C MET A 94 8.28 0.84 -8.83
N SER A 95 7.65 -0.34 -8.85
CA SER A 95 8.16 -1.51 -9.56
C SER A 95 8.11 -1.31 -11.08
N ASP A 96 7.05 -0.68 -11.60
CA ASP A 96 6.92 -0.37 -13.02
C ASP A 96 8.00 0.60 -13.48
N ILE A 97 8.25 1.68 -12.72
CA ILE A 97 9.35 2.63 -12.97
C ILE A 97 10.69 1.89 -12.99
N ARG A 98 10.90 0.97 -12.06
CA ARG A 98 12.13 0.15 -11.99
C ARG A 98 12.29 -0.76 -13.19
N THR A 99 11.20 -1.36 -13.64
CA THR A 99 11.16 -2.30 -14.78
C THR A 99 11.40 -1.54 -16.08
N LEU A 100 10.75 -0.40 -16.27
CA LEU A 100 10.98 0.50 -17.39
C LEU A 100 12.41 1.00 -17.43
N ALA A 101 12.99 1.38 -16.29
CA ALA A 101 14.39 1.77 -16.20
C ALA A 101 15.33 0.61 -16.58
N GLY A 102 14.98 -0.62 -16.22
CA GLY A 102 15.70 -1.83 -16.65
C GLY A 102 15.66 -2.03 -18.16
N PHE A 103 14.46 -1.99 -18.74
CA PHE A 103 14.24 -2.12 -20.18
C PHE A 103 15.02 -1.06 -20.98
N LEU A 104 15.00 0.20 -20.52
CA LEU A 104 15.74 1.29 -21.16
C LEU A 104 17.26 1.10 -21.12
N ILE A 105 17.80 0.49 -20.05
CA ILE A 105 19.22 0.14 -19.98
C ILE A 105 19.56 -0.97 -20.98
N ASP A 106 18.71 -1.99 -21.07
CA ASP A 106 18.96 -3.18 -21.88
C ASP A 106 18.78 -2.90 -23.39
N ALA A 107 17.90 -1.96 -23.75
CA ALA A 107 17.67 -1.51 -25.11
C ALA A 107 18.75 -0.52 -25.63
N TYR A 108 19.65 -0.05 -24.78
CA TYR A 108 20.61 0.99 -25.12
C TYR A 108 21.84 0.42 -25.85
N PRO A 109 22.16 0.84 -27.09
CA PRO A 109 23.36 0.38 -27.79
C PRO A 109 24.63 0.96 -27.16
N TYR A 110 25.61 0.09 -26.89
CA TYR A 110 26.83 0.35 -26.10
C TYR A 110 27.82 1.40 -26.67
N HIS A 111 27.47 2.14 -27.73
CA HIS A 111 28.45 2.78 -28.61
C HIS A 111 28.71 4.28 -28.37
N ASN A 112 27.93 4.98 -27.55
CA ASN A 112 28.10 6.42 -27.28
C ASN A 112 28.54 6.71 -25.84
N PHE A 113 29.74 7.30 -25.68
CA PHE A 113 30.29 7.69 -24.38
C PHE A 113 29.54 8.83 -23.70
N ASN A 114 28.80 9.66 -24.44
CA ASN A 114 27.95 10.72 -23.87
C ASN A 114 26.73 10.17 -23.12
N ASP A 115 26.30 8.95 -23.41
CA ASP A 115 25.09 8.34 -22.84
C ASP A 115 25.38 7.50 -21.58
N LEU A 116 26.66 7.39 -21.18
CA LEU A 116 27.08 6.70 -19.96
C LEU A 116 26.44 7.33 -18.71
N GLU A 117 26.26 8.65 -18.68
CA GLU A 117 25.60 9.33 -17.55
C GLU A 117 24.11 8.98 -17.46
N GLU A 118 23.42 8.88 -18.61
CA GLU A 118 22.00 8.50 -18.68
C GLU A 118 21.79 7.09 -18.13
N VAL A 119 22.61 6.15 -18.59
CA VAL A 119 22.62 4.75 -18.14
C VAL A 119 22.96 4.64 -16.66
N VAL A 120 23.88 5.47 -16.15
CA VAL A 120 24.21 5.53 -14.71
C VAL A 120 23.02 6.00 -13.88
N ILE A 121 22.26 7.00 -14.35
CA ILE A 121 21.07 7.51 -13.66
C ILE A 121 19.96 6.46 -13.65
N LEU A 122 19.69 5.81 -14.78
CA LEU A 122 18.73 4.69 -14.86
C LEU A 122 19.14 3.54 -13.94
N LYS A 123 20.43 3.20 -13.86
CA LYS A 123 20.96 2.20 -12.92
C LYS A 123 20.73 2.61 -11.46
N LYS A 124 20.86 3.90 -11.12
CA LYS A 124 20.56 4.42 -9.77
C LYS A 124 19.07 4.27 -9.44
N ILE A 125 18.17 4.56 -10.37
CA ILE A 125 16.72 4.35 -10.21
C ILE A 125 16.42 2.86 -10.05
N LYS A 126 17.01 2.00 -10.91
CA LYS A 126 16.83 0.54 -10.87
C LYS A 126 17.23 -0.08 -9.51
N LYS A 127 18.28 0.44 -8.88
CA LYS A 127 18.79 -0.06 -7.59
C LYS A 127 17.95 0.36 -6.37
N LYS A 128 17.01 1.30 -6.52
CA LYS A 128 16.19 1.77 -5.38
C LYS A 128 15.21 0.68 -4.94
N LYS A 129 14.97 0.61 -3.63
CA LYS A 129 14.04 -0.36 -3.04
C LYS A 129 12.60 0.13 -3.17
N VAL A 130 11.71 -0.80 -3.44
CA VAL A 130 10.26 -0.54 -3.44
C VAL A 130 9.79 -0.30 -2.01
N ILE A 131 9.02 0.77 -1.79
CA ILE A 131 8.51 1.14 -0.48
C ILE A 131 7.08 0.61 -0.33
N TYR A 132 6.86 -0.19 0.72
CA TYR A 132 5.54 -0.66 1.10
C TYR A 132 5.01 0.14 2.29
N LEU A 133 3.72 0.49 2.24
CA LEU A 133 3.00 1.03 3.38
C LEU A 133 2.84 -0.04 4.46
N SER A 134 3.03 0.36 5.71
CA SER A 134 2.88 -0.52 6.86
C SER A 134 2.12 0.21 7.96
N ALA A 135 1.15 -0.46 8.56
CA ALA A 135 0.46 0.00 9.76
C ALA A 135 1.29 -0.37 11.00
N GLY A 136 1.69 0.63 11.77
CA GLY A 136 2.48 0.49 13.00
C GLY A 136 3.86 -0.15 12.83
N GLY A 137 4.35 -0.31 11.59
CA GLY A 137 5.55 -1.10 11.30
C GLY A 137 5.38 -2.62 11.46
N VAL A 138 4.19 -3.10 11.84
CA VAL A 138 3.90 -4.52 12.11
C VAL A 138 3.18 -5.16 10.92
N VAL A 139 2.19 -4.46 10.36
CA VAL A 139 1.32 -5.01 9.32
C VAL A 139 1.61 -4.32 8.00
N TYR A 140 2.13 -5.07 7.03
CA TYR A 140 2.26 -4.57 5.66
C TYR A 140 0.91 -4.63 4.96
N ILE A 141 0.45 -3.49 4.44
CA ILE A 141 -0.81 -3.40 3.73
C ILE A 141 -0.55 -3.81 2.28
N LYS A 142 -0.92 -5.05 1.95
CA LYS A 142 -0.80 -5.69 0.62
C LYS A 142 -2.12 -6.37 0.29
N ARG A 143 -2.36 -6.79 -0.95
CA ARG A 143 -3.57 -7.60 -1.27
C ARG A 143 -3.74 -8.84 -0.38
N SER A 144 -2.64 -9.47 0.03
CA SER A 144 -2.68 -10.62 0.96
C SER A 144 -3.24 -10.29 2.34
N PHE A 145 -3.17 -9.03 2.77
CA PHE A 145 -3.75 -8.57 4.04
C PHE A 145 -5.27 -8.74 4.07
N LEU A 146 -5.96 -8.48 2.95
CA LEU A 146 -7.41 -8.69 2.87
C LEU A 146 -7.76 -10.16 3.12
N LEU A 147 -7.01 -11.07 2.49
CA LEU A 147 -7.25 -12.50 2.68
C LEU A 147 -7.05 -12.92 4.13
N SER A 148 -5.99 -12.42 4.79
CA SER A 148 -5.80 -12.61 6.24
C SER A 148 -6.95 -12.04 7.06
N ALA A 149 -7.40 -10.82 6.77
CA ALA A 149 -8.49 -10.15 7.47
C ALA A 149 -9.82 -10.93 7.37
N PHE A 150 -10.16 -11.39 6.17
CA PHE A 150 -11.32 -12.26 5.96
C PHE A 150 -11.16 -13.60 6.69
N GLY A 151 -9.99 -14.21 6.62
CA GLY A 151 -9.69 -15.45 7.32
C GLY A 151 -9.86 -15.33 8.84
N THR A 152 -9.38 -14.23 9.44
CA THR A 152 -9.54 -13.98 10.88
C THR A 152 -10.99 -13.74 11.27
N LEU A 153 -11.74 -12.96 10.47
CA LEU A 153 -13.17 -12.72 10.71
C LEU A 153 -13.98 -14.02 10.61
N PHE A 154 -13.71 -14.83 9.60
CA PHE A 154 -14.39 -16.11 9.41
C PHE A 154 -14.09 -17.10 10.54
N THR A 155 -12.82 -17.24 10.91
CA THR A 155 -12.39 -18.12 12.00
C THR A 155 -13.01 -17.70 13.33
N TYR A 156 -13.00 -16.40 13.63
CA TYR A 156 -13.63 -15.88 14.83
C TYR A 156 -15.14 -16.09 14.83
N GLY A 157 -15.82 -15.84 13.70
CA GLY A 157 -17.25 -16.09 13.54
C GLY A 157 -17.61 -17.55 13.83
N LEU A 158 -16.87 -18.50 13.26
CA LEU A 158 -17.04 -19.93 13.55
C LEU A 158 -16.85 -20.25 15.04
N LEU A 159 -15.84 -19.65 15.68
CA LEU A 159 -15.57 -19.86 17.10
C LEU A 159 -16.73 -19.37 17.97
N VAL A 160 -17.28 -18.19 17.69
CA VAL A 160 -18.45 -17.64 18.41
C VAL A 160 -19.70 -18.51 18.19
N VAL A 161 -19.96 -18.95 16.95
CA VAL A 161 -21.09 -19.85 16.65
C VAL A 161 -20.97 -21.18 17.42
N ASN A 162 -19.77 -21.78 17.43
CA ASN A 162 -19.53 -23.03 18.14
C ASN A 162 -19.67 -22.88 19.66
N LEU A 163 -19.18 -21.76 20.24
CA LEU A 163 -19.36 -21.47 21.66
C LEU A 163 -20.83 -21.30 22.03
N LYS A 164 -21.61 -20.59 21.20
CA LYS A 164 -23.05 -20.44 21.41
C LYS A 164 -23.75 -21.81 21.41
N LYS A 165 -23.48 -22.63 20.40
CA LYS A 165 -24.06 -23.99 20.27
C LYS A 165 -23.76 -24.90 21.48
N ASN A 166 -22.61 -24.72 22.14
CA ASN A 166 -22.21 -25.55 23.28
C ASN A 166 -22.72 -25.04 24.63
N THR A 167 -23.40 -23.88 24.64
CA THR A 167 -23.97 -23.24 25.84
C THR A 167 -25.50 -23.38 25.89
N ASP A 168 -26.14 -23.65 24.74
CA ASP A 168 -27.54 -24.05 24.59
C ASP A 168 -27.70 -25.58 24.72
#